data_AF-A0A937JS15-F1
#
_entry.id   AF-A0A937JS15-F1
#
_cell.length_a   1.000
_cell.length_b   1.000
_cell.length_c   1.000
_cell.angle_alpha   90.00
_cell.angle_beta   90.00
_cell.angle_gamma   90.00
#
_symmetry.space_group_name_H-M   'P 1'
#
loop_
_entity.id
_entity.type
_entity.pdbx_description
1 polymer ?
#
loop_
_entity_poly.entity_id
_entity_poly.type
_entity_poly.pdbx_seq_one_letter_code
_entity_poly.pdbx_strand_id
1 'polypeptide(L)'
;MTQDLGGRYTVTLDLDGVTGKAGLMDRVARALTLPDWFGRNWDALADSLGDHTVWPEGAVERGLLIVVRGWRPYAEAAPDEWRTAEEVFAEAADRTPALTVFLALGGSS
;
A
#
# COMPACT_ATOMS: atom_id res chain seq x y z
N MET A 1 -14.97 -17.26 -4.28
CA MET A 1 -13.95 -17.55 -3.26
C MET A 1 -13.82 -16.31 -2.39
N THR A 2 -14.38 -16.33 -1.18
CA THR A 2 -14.11 -15.28 -0.20
C THR A 2 -12.75 -15.59 0.38
N GLN A 3 -11.72 -14.80 0.05
CA GLN A 3 -10.41 -14.99 0.66
C GLN A 3 -10.55 -14.74 2.15
N ASP A 4 -10.19 -15.72 2.98
CA ASP A 4 -10.09 -15.51 4.42
C ASP A 4 -8.92 -14.55 4.68
N LEU A 5 -9.25 -13.32 5.06
CA LEU A 5 -8.26 -12.29 5.39
C LEU A 5 -7.91 -12.30 6.89
N GLY A 6 -8.59 -13.10 7.72
CA GLY A 6 -8.49 -13.09 9.17
C GLY A 6 -7.12 -13.51 9.72
N GLY A 7 -6.32 -14.19 8.91
CA GLY A 7 -4.95 -14.60 9.23
C GLY A 7 -3.84 -13.71 8.69
N ARG A 8 -4.12 -12.70 7.85
CA ARG A 8 -3.07 -11.93 7.17
C ARG A 8 -2.33 -10.96 8.10
N TYR A 9 -1.05 -10.74 7.82
CA TYR A 9 -0.30 -9.65 8.45
C TYR A 9 -0.87 -8.31 7.97
N THR A 10 -1.47 -7.55 8.89
CA THR A 10 -2.14 -6.30 8.53
C THR A 10 -1.23 -5.10 8.78
N VAL A 11 -1.05 -4.27 7.76
CA VAL A 11 -0.39 -2.96 7.84
C VAL A 11 -1.43 -1.87 7.55
N THR A 12 -1.45 -0.84 8.38
CA THR A 12 -2.24 0.38 8.09
C THR A 12 -1.34 1.38 7.38
N LEU A 13 -1.71 1.76 6.16
CA LEU A 13 -1.11 2.87 5.43
C LEU A 13 -1.97 4.12 5.64
N ASP A 14 -1.56 4.96 6.59
CA ASP A 14 -2.24 6.21 6.90
C ASP A 14 -1.71 7.35 6.00
N LEU A 15 -2.58 7.85 5.13
CA LEU A 15 -2.31 8.94 4.20
C LEU A 15 -2.89 10.28 4.68
N ASP A 16 -3.31 10.40 5.94
CA ASP A 16 -3.74 11.70 6.46
C ASP A 16 -2.62 12.77 6.30
N GLY A 17 -3.04 13.94 5.82
CA GLY A 17 -2.14 15.04 5.44
C GLY A 17 -1.26 14.80 4.20
N VAL A 18 -1.39 13.66 3.50
CA VAL A 18 -0.71 13.42 2.22
C VAL A 18 -1.54 13.98 1.07
N THR A 19 -0.89 14.72 0.18
CA THR A 19 -1.54 15.31 -1.02
C THR A 19 -0.70 15.14 -2.28
N GLY A 20 0.25 14.20 -2.29
CA GLY A 20 1.17 14.02 -3.41
C GLY A 20 2.02 12.76 -3.31
N LYS A 21 2.57 12.35 -4.45
CA LYS A 21 3.39 11.14 -4.61
C LYS A 21 4.51 11.03 -3.58
N ALA A 22 5.26 12.10 -3.33
CA ALA A 22 6.38 12.07 -2.38
C ALA A 22 5.91 11.65 -0.97
N GLY A 23 4.79 12.22 -0.52
CA GLY A 23 4.19 11.86 0.77
C GLY A 23 3.69 10.41 0.79
N LEU A 24 3.09 9.93 -0.30
CA LEU A 24 2.70 8.52 -0.42
C LEU A 24 3.90 7.59 -0.26
N MET A 25 4.98 7.86 -0.99
CA MET A 25 6.20 7.03 -0.98
C MET A 25 6.82 6.97 0.42
N ASP A 26 6.87 8.11 1.12
CA ASP A 26 7.37 8.15 2.50
C ASP A 26 6.46 7.40 3.48
N ARG A 27 5.14 7.49 3.32
CA ARG A 27 4.20 6.72 4.15
C ARG A 27 4.33 5.21 3.90
N VAL A 28 4.48 4.78 2.65
CA VAL A 28 4.70 3.37 2.31
C VAL A 28 6.00 2.86 2.91
N ALA A 29 7.11 3.58 2.70
CA ALA A 29 8.42 3.17 3.21
C ALA A 29 8.38 2.97 4.74
N ARG A 30 7.73 3.90 5.45
CA ARG A 30 7.58 3.79 6.91
C ARG A 30 6.64 2.66 7.33
N ALA A 31 5.48 2.54 6.69
CA ALA A 31 4.46 1.56 7.07
C ALA A 31 4.92 0.11 6.86
N LEU A 32 5.67 -0.14 5.77
CA LEU A 32 6.22 -1.45 5.46
C LEU A 32 7.64 -1.66 6.02
N THR A 33 8.23 -0.64 6.66
CA THR A 33 9.63 -0.66 7.12
C THR A 33 10.59 -1.03 5.98
N LEU A 34 10.38 -0.43 4.80
CA LEU A 34 11.19 -0.71 3.62
C LEU A 34 12.64 -0.26 3.83
N PRO A 35 13.60 -0.92 3.16
CA PRO A 35 15.00 -0.53 3.23
C PRO A 35 15.26 0.91 2.78
N ASP A 36 16.35 1.51 3.27
CA ASP A 36 16.73 2.89 2.95
C ASP A 36 16.96 3.14 1.46
N TRP A 37 17.31 2.10 0.71
CA TRP A 37 17.50 2.14 -0.74
C TRP A 37 16.19 2.17 -1.54
N PHE A 38 15.02 2.15 -0.88
CA PHE A 38 13.72 2.25 -1.54
C PHE A 38 13.64 3.49 -2.44
N GLY A 39 13.39 3.25 -3.74
CA GLY A 39 13.53 4.24 -4.80
C GLY A 39 12.47 5.36 -4.85
N ARG A 40 11.42 5.29 -4.00
CA ARG A 40 10.36 6.32 -3.88
C ARG A 40 9.74 6.75 -5.22
N ASN A 41 9.50 5.79 -6.10
CA ASN A 41 8.83 5.98 -7.39
C ASN A 41 7.81 4.85 -7.63
N TRP A 42 7.03 4.95 -8.72
CA TRP A 42 5.93 4.00 -8.98
C TRP A 42 6.42 2.58 -9.24
N ASP A 43 7.50 2.43 -10.00
CA ASP A 43 8.10 1.12 -10.27
C ASP A 43 8.67 0.51 -8.99
N ALA A 44 9.39 1.31 -8.19
CA ALA A 44 9.91 0.86 -6.91
C ALA A 44 8.80 0.44 -5.93
N LEU A 45 7.66 1.12 -5.95
CA LEU A 45 6.48 0.73 -5.18
C LEU A 45 5.93 -0.62 -5.67
N ALA A 46 5.75 -0.77 -6.97
CA ALA A 46 5.27 -2.01 -7.59
C ALA A 46 6.19 -3.19 -7.26
N ASP A 47 7.52 -3.00 -7.39
CA ASP A 47 8.54 -4.00 -7.09
C ASP A 47 8.52 -4.40 -5.61
N SER A 48 8.48 -3.41 -4.70
CA SER A 48 8.47 -3.68 -3.26
C SER A 48 7.20 -4.40 -2.80
N LEU A 49 6.05 -4.09 -3.42
CA LEU A 49 4.80 -4.80 -3.18
C LEU A 49 4.79 -6.19 -3.83
N GLY A 50 5.62 -6.45 -4.83
CA GLY A 50 5.79 -7.77 -5.45
C GLY A 50 6.80 -8.66 -4.71
N ASP A 51 7.75 -8.07 -4.01
CA ASP A 51 8.87 -8.78 -3.39
C ASP A 51 8.63 -9.07 -1.91
N HIS A 52 8.33 -10.32 -1.59
CA HIS A 52 8.13 -10.76 -0.20
C HIS A 52 9.37 -10.59 0.68
N THR A 53 10.58 -10.49 0.12
CA THR A 53 11.82 -10.37 0.89
C THR A 53 11.96 -9.02 1.59
N VAL A 54 11.24 -7.99 1.12
CA VAL A 54 11.22 -6.65 1.72
C VAL A 54 9.99 -6.39 2.57
N TRP A 55 9.10 -7.39 2.72
CA TRP A 55 7.92 -7.27 3.58
C TRP A 55 8.28 -7.44 5.06
N PRO A 56 7.42 -6.97 5.98
CA PRO A 56 7.54 -7.32 7.39
C PRO A 56 7.62 -8.84 7.59
N GLU A 57 8.46 -9.30 8.51
CA GLU A 57 8.76 -10.73 8.71
C GLU A 57 7.49 -11.60 8.87
N GLY A 58 6.53 -11.14 9.67
CA GLY A 58 5.28 -11.88 9.87
C GLY A 58 4.32 -11.89 8.67
N ALA A 59 4.60 -11.11 7.61
CA ALA A 59 3.81 -11.09 6.38
C ALA A 59 4.27 -12.13 5.36
N VAL A 60 5.53 -12.56 5.43
CA VAL A 60 6.11 -13.54 4.49
C VAL A 60 5.35 -14.87 4.55
N GLU A 61 5.00 -15.33 5.75
CA GLU A 61 4.26 -16.59 5.94
C GLU A 61 2.73 -16.43 5.84
N ARG A 62 2.21 -15.28 6.26
CA ARG A 62 0.75 -15.06 6.42
C ARG A 62 0.09 -14.34 5.24
N GLY A 63 0.90 -13.80 4.34
CA GLY A 63 0.48 -12.78 3.39
C GLY A 63 0.31 -11.41 4.04
N LEU A 64 0.37 -10.38 3.20
CA LEU A 64 0.24 -8.98 3.56
C LEU A 64 -1.16 -8.46 3.21
N LEU A 65 -1.77 -7.77 4.17
CA LEU A 65 -2.98 -6.96 3.98
C LEU A 65 -2.62 -5.50 4.27
N ILE A 66 -2.70 -4.64 3.26
CA ILE A 66 -2.51 -3.19 3.40
C ILE A 66 -3.88 -2.54 3.47
N VAL A 67 -4.17 -1.85 4.57
CA VAL A 67 -5.38 -1.03 4.74
C VAL A 67 -5.00 0.43 4.57
N VAL A 68 -5.37 1.03 3.45
CA VAL A 68 -5.11 2.43 3.13
C VAL A 68 -6.22 3.30 3.70
N ARG A 69 -5.88 4.29 4.53
CA ARG A 69 -6.80 5.23 5.17
C ARG A 69 -6.42 6.66 4.85
N GLY A 70 -7.37 7.59 4.99
CA GLY A 70 -7.10 9.02 4.80
C GLY A 70 -6.72 9.41 3.37
N TRP A 71 -7.03 8.56 2.37
CA TRP A 71 -6.54 8.73 1.00
C TRP A 71 -7.35 9.73 0.17
N ARG A 72 -8.59 10.04 0.56
CA ARG A 72 -9.50 10.89 -0.24
C ARG A 72 -8.96 12.31 -0.49
N PRO A 73 -8.38 13.02 0.50
CA PRO A 73 -7.75 14.32 0.23
C PRO A 73 -6.62 14.24 -0.79
N TYR A 74 -5.84 13.16 -0.83
CA TYR A 74 -4.83 12.95 -1.87
C TYR A 74 -5.49 12.77 -3.24
N ALA A 75 -6.51 11.90 -3.34
CA ALA A 75 -7.24 11.68 -4.58
C ALA A 75 -7.91 12.94 -5.13
N GLU A 76 -8.39 13.82 -4.26
CA GLU A 76 -8.98 15.11 -4.63
C GLU A 76 -7.92 16.14 -5.06
N ALA A 77 -6.78 16.19 -4.37
CA ALA A 77 -5.71 17.14 -4.67
C ALA A 77 -4.93 16.79 -5.95
N ALA A 78 -4.77 15.50 -6.27
CA ALA A 78 -3.96 15.02 -7.38
C ALA A 78 -4.60 13.76 -8.02
N PRO A 79 -5.71 13.90 -8.75
CA PRO A 79 -6.51 12.78 -9.25
C PRO A 79 -5.76 11.87 -10.23
N ASP A 80 -4.93 12.44 -11.10
CA ASP A 80 -4.16 11.64 -12.06
C ASP A 80 -3.04 10.85 -11.37
N GLU A 81 -2.38 11.43 -10.35
CA GLU A 81 -1.40 10.69 -9.56
C GLU A 81 -2.05 9.57 -8.74
N TRP A 82 -3.22 9.84 -8.17
CA TRP A 82 -3.96 8.85 -7.40
C TRP A 82 -4.41 7.68 -8.28
N ARG A 83 -4.86 7.95 -9.51
CA ARG A 83 -5.18 6.89 -10.48
C ARG A 83 -3.97 5.97 -10.72
N THR A 84 -2.78 6.55 -10.89
CA THR A 84 -1.55 5.75 -11.01
C THR A 84 -1.25 4.94 -9.73
N ALA A 85 -1.48 5.51 -8.55
CA ALA A 85 -1.32 4.76 -7.29
C ALA A 85 -2.27 3.56 -7.22
N GLU A 86 -3.55 3.74 -7.58
CA GLU A 86 -4.54 2.66 -7.65
C GLU A 86 -4.15 1.57 -8.64
N GLU A 87 -3.67 1.96 -9.84
CA GLU A 87 -3.18 1.03 -10.85
C GLU A 87 -1.99 0.20 -10.31
N VAL A 88 -1.02 0.85 -9.64
CA VAL A 88 0.13 0.15 -9.04
C VAL A 88 -0.31 -0.81 -7.93
N PHE A 89 -1.24 -0.40 -7.07
CA PHE A 89 -1.76 -1.26 -6.01
C PHE A 89 -2.51 -2.47 -6.59
N ALA A 90 -3.34 -2.26 -7.62
CA ALA A 90 -4.08 -3.32 -8.29
C ALA A 90 -3.13 -4.30 -8.99
N GLU A 91 -2.16 -3.79 -9.76
CA GLU A 91 -1.20 -4.62 -10.47
C GLU A 91 -0.34 -5.45 -9.52
N ALA A 92 0.11 -4.88 -8.40
CA ALA A 92 0.84 -5.62 -7.39
C ALA A 92 -0.03 -6.70 -6.72
N ALA A 93 -1.29 -6.39 -6.38
CA ALA A 93 -2.19 -7.37 -5.79
C ALA A 93 -2.56 -8.51 -6.76
N ASP A 94 -2.68 -8.22 -8.05
CA ASP A 94 -2.96 -9.21 -9.09
C ASP A 94 -1.78 -10.16 -9.33
N ARG A 95 -0.55 -9.63 -9.34
CA ARG A 95 0.67 -10.43 -9.52
C ARG A 95 1.06 -11.21 -8.27
N THR A 96 0.63 -10.75 -7.09
CA THR A 96 1.04 -11.30 -5.80
C THR A 96 -0.20 -11.74 -5.00
N PRO A 97 -0.63 -13.02 -5.10
CA PRO A 97 -1.84 -13.51 -4.41
C PRO A 97 -1.79 -13.38 -2.87
N ALA A 98 -0.58 -13.33 -2.30
CA ALA A 98 -0.33 -13.12 -0.88
C ALA A 98 -0.39 -11.64 -0.47
N LEU A 99 -0.62 -10.71 -1.39
CA LEU A 99 -0.90 -9.30 -1.13
C LEU A 99 -2.40 -9.02 -1.28
N THR A 100 -2.93 -8.16 -0.42
CA THR A 100 -4.26 -7.57 -0.57
C THR A 100 -4.17 -6.11 -0.18
N VAL A 101 -4.74 -5.22 -0.99
CA VAL A 101 -4.80 -3.79 -0.69
C VAL A 101 -6.26 -3.39 -0.57
N PHE A 102 -6.62 -2.74 0.55
CA PHE A 102 -7.98 -2.28 0.83
C PHE A 102 -7.98 -0.77 1.02
N LEU A 103 -8.74 -0.06 0.19
CA LEU A 103 -8.98 1.37 0.34
C LEU A 103 -10.16 1.58 1.31
N ALA A 104 -9.84 1.92 2.55
CA ALA A 104 -10.87 2.22 3.54
C ALA A 104 -11.45 3.61 3.28
N LEU A 105 -12.76 3.69 3.03
CA LEU A 105 -13.44 4.95 2.76
C LEU A 105 -13.57 5.85 3.99
N GLY A 106 -13.47 5.26 5.20
CA GLY A 106 -13.58 5.98 6.47
C GLY A 106 -14.97 6.57 6.71
N GLY A 107 -15.57 6.27 7.87
CA GLY A 107 -16.54 7.17 8.49
C GLY A 107 -15.74 8.13 9.36
N SER A 108 -15.96 9.43 9.20
CA SER A 108 -15.46 10.45 10.12
C SER A 108 -15.82 10.02 11.55
N SER A 109 -14.84 9.81 12.41
CA SER A 109 -15.07 9.78 13.87
C SER A 109 -14.98 11.20 14.41
#